data_AF-A0A6J4IAX5-F1
#
_entry.id   AF-A0A6J4IAX5-F1
#
_cell.length_a   1.000
_cell.length_b   1.000
_cell.length_c   1.000
_cell.angle_alpha   90.00
_cell.angle_beta   90.00
_cell.angle_gamma   90.00
#
_symmetry.space_group_name_H-M   'P 1'
#
loop_
_entity.id
_entity.type
_entity.pdbx_description
1 polymer ?
#
loop_
_entity_poly.entity_id
_entity_poly.type
_entity_poly.pdbx_seq_one_letter_code
_entity_poly.pdbx_strand_id
1 'polypeptide(L)' 'MRVLLDECLPRKLKLALHGHETWTVPEVGWAGTKNGALLRLAATQFDV' A
#
# COMPACT_ATOMS: atom_id res chain seq x y z
N MET A 1 -4.54 3.68 -11.30
CA MET A 1 -4.85 3.80 -9.86
C MET A 1 -3.58 3.50 -9.07
N ARG A 2 -3.40 4.19 -7.96
CA ARG A 2 -2.30 4.00 -7.01
C ARG A 2 -2.76 3.07 -5.90
N VAL A 3 -2.21 1.86 -5.86
CA VAL A 3 -2.62 0.83 -4.91
C VAL A 3 -1.54 0.66 -3.86
N LEU A 4 -1.94 0.72 -2.59
CA LEU A 4 -1.08 0.42 -1.46
C LEU A 4 -1.40 -0.98 -0.92
N LEU A 5 -0.39 -1.84 -0.91
CA LEU A 5 -0.46 -3.19 -0.36
C LEU A 5 0.02 -3.18 1.09
N ASP A 6 -0.79 -3.76 1.97
CA ASP A 6 -0.48 -3.93 3.38
C ASP A 6 0.79 -4.78 3.59
N GLU A 7 1.46 -4.60 4.73
CA GLU A 7 2.62 -5.40 5.14
C GLU A 7 2.29 -6.87 5.40
N CYS A 8 1.03 -7.18 5.67
CA CYS A 8 0.56 -8.57 5.77
C CYS A 8 0.44 -9.28 4.41
N LEU A 9 0.49 -8.54 3.29
CA LEU A 9 0.35 -9.11 1.96
C LEU A 9 1.72 -9.47 1.33
N PRO A 10 1.78 -10.54 0.52
CA PRO A 10 3.00 -10.88 -0.20
C PRO A 10 3.39 -9.77 -1.20
N ARG A 11 4.65 -9.34 -1.17
CA ARG A 11 5.18 -8.33 -2.13
C ARG A 11 5.01 -8.72 -3.60
N LYS A 12 4.96 -10.03 -3.89
CA LYS A 12 4.76 -10.56 -5.25
C LYS A 12 3.37 -10.24 -5.81
N LEU A 13 2.39 -9.89 -4.96
CA LEU A 13 1.04 -9.51 -5.41
C LEU A 13 1.05 -8.27 -6.32
N LYS A 14 2.07 -7.40 -6.20
CA LYS A 14 2.32 -6.29 -7.13
C LYS A 14 2.37 -6.75 -8.59
N LEU A 15 2.93 -7.93 -8.84
CA LEU A 15 3.05 -8.51 -10.18
C LEU A 15 1.70 -8.93 -10.76
N ALA A 16 0.68 -9.15 -9.94
CA ALA A 16 -0.66 -9.48 -10.42
C ALA A 16 -1.48 -8.24 -10.80
N LEU A 17 -1.11 -7.07 -10.27
CA LEU A 17 -1.82 -5.80 -10.43
C LEU A 17 -1.27 -5.01 -11.63
N HIS A 18 -1.31 -5.63 -12.81
CA HIS A 18 -0.88 -4.98 -14.05
C HIS A 18 -1.72 -3.73 -14.36
N GLY A 19 -1.06 -2.65 -14.82
CA GLY A 19 -1.73 -1.39 -15.15
C GLY A 19 -2.02 -0.49 -13.95
N HIS A 20 -1.60 -0.88 -12.75
CA HIS A 20 -1.69 -0.07 -11.53
C HIS A 20 -0.29 0.29 -11.03
N GLU A 21 -0.14 1.51 -10.50
CA GLU A 21 1.06 1.87 -9.76
C GLU A 21 0.92 1.28 -8.36
N THR A 22 1.82 0.37 -7.98
CA THR A 22 1.70 -0.40 -6.74
C THR A 22 2.89 -0.18 -5.82
N TRP A 23 2.59 -0.06 -4.54
CA TRP A 23 3.57 0.03 -3.45
C TRP A 23 3.13 -0.83 -2.30
N THR A 24 4.06 -1.16 -1.41
CA THR A 24 3.79 -1.84 -0.15
C THR A 24 4.02 -0.88 1.01
N VAL A 25 3.33 -1.09 2.13
CA VAL A 25 3.50 -0.32 3.38
C VAL A 25 4.98 -0.19 3.79
N PRO A 26 5.83 -1.24 3.72
CA PRO A 26 7.26 -1.09 4.00
C PRO A 26 8.04 -0.27 2.95
N GLU A 27 7.68 -0.34 1.67
CA GLU A 27 8.37 0.41 0.60
C GLU A 27 8.19 1.93 0.74
N VAL A 28 7.08 2.37 1.32
CA VAL A 28 6.78 3.79 1.59
C VAL A 28 7.19 4.22 3.02
N GLY A 29 7.86 3.34 3.76
CA GLY A 29 8.34 3.63 5.12
C GLY A 29 7.26 3.66 6.19
N TRP A 30 6.10 3.05 5.94
CA TRP A 30 4.95 3.04 6.87
C TRP A 30 4.83 1.74 7.67
N ALA A 31 5.87 0.90 7.67
CA ALA A 31 5.87 -0.38 8.40
C ALA A 31 5.47 -0.20 9.88
N GLY A 32 4.55 -1.03 10.36
CA GLY A 32 4.04 -0.99 11.74
C GLY A 32 3.04 0.13 12.03
N THR A 33 2.63 0.91 11.03
CA THR A 33 1.60 1.94 11.20
C THR A 33 0.24 1.28 11.47
N LYS A 34 -0.45 1.70 12.53
CA LYS A 34 -1.77 1.16 12.90
C LYS A 34 -2.81 1.49 11.83
N ASN A 35 -3.75 0.57 11.56
CA ASN A 35 -4.76 0.68 10.49
C ASN A 35 -5.45 2.05 10.39
N GLY A 36 -5.89 2.63 11.52
CA GLY A 36 -6.55 3.95 11.49
C GLY A 36 -5.64 5.09 11.01
N ALA A 37 -4.34 5.05 11.36
CA ALA A 37 -3.36 6.00 10.85
C ALA A 37 -2.96 5.67 9.41
N LEU A 38 -2.83 4.38 9.09
CA LEU A 38 -2.49 3.90 7.75
C LEU A 38 -3.55 4.33 6.73
N LEU A 39 -4.83 4.17 7.04
CA LEU A 39 -5.93 4.61 6.17
C LEU A 39 -5.90 6.13 5.91
N ARG A 40 -5.59 6.92 6.94
CA ARG A 40 -5.46 8.38 6.78
C ARG A 40 -4.29 8.75 5.88
N LEU A 41 -3.13 8.11 6.06
CA LEU A 41 -1.97 8.33 5.21
C LEU A 41 -2.26 7.89 3.77
N ALA A 42 -2.85 6.72 3.61
CA ALA A 42 -3.13 6.15 2.30
C ALA A 42 -4.15 6.98 1.52
N ALA A 43 -5.20 7.50 2.16
CA ALA A 43 -6.19 8.39 1.55
C ALA A 43 -5.60 9.71 0.98
N THR A 44 -4.39 10.10 1.39
CA THR A 44 -3.73 11.30 0.84
C THR A 44 -2.96 11.05 -0.46
N GLN A 45 -2.55 9.80 -0.71
CA GLN A 45 -1.56 9.47 -1.75
C GLN A 45 -1.96 8.31 -2.67
N PHE A 46 -2.93 7.50 -2.24
CA PHE A 46 -3.36 6.26 -2.87
C PHE A 46 -4.87 6.24 -3.05
N ASP A 47 -5.33 5.45 -4.00
CA ASP A 47 -6.74 5.17 -4.22
C ASP A 47 -7.12 4.04 -3.25
N VAL A 48 -7.75 4.40 -2.12
CA VAL A 48 -8.15 3.48 -1.03
C VAL A 48 -9.66 3.35 -0.88
#